data_AF-A0A8S2IH16-F1
#
_entry.id   AF-A0A8S2IH16-F1
#
_cell.length_a   1.000
_cell.length_b   1.000
_cell.length_c   1.000
_cell.angle_alpha   90.00
_cell.angle_beta   90.00
_cell.angle_gamma   90.00
#
_symmetry.space_group_name_H-M   'P 1'
#
loop_
_entity.id
_entity.type
_entity.pdbx_description
1 polymer ?
#
loop_
_entity_poly.entity_id
_entity_poly.type
_entity_poly.pdbx_seq_one_letter_code
_entity_poly.pdbx_strand_id
1 'polypeptide(L)'
;MPQEEVGNLWVNVMDEFQNIERINQFYDYVTSTWIDDDALFHISLWNYFNFKSLRTNNNLEDRHYRLNNDLNHINHPHFYVFIRAIQNDYAHNAATLSRHLATGTLPPRKKLYVNRNARLLNLEDRYQAHTLTLEEYFDKVSRLVGVKKF
;
A
#
# COMPACT_ATOMS: atom_id res chain seq x y z
N MET A 1 -7.08 -11.66 -3.19
CA MET A 1 -6.33 -12.93 -3.33
C MET A 1 -6.57 -13.75 -2.08
N PRO A 2 -7.08 -14.98 -2.19
CA PRO A 2 -7.21 -15.93 -1.08
C PRO A 2 -5.88 -16.17 -0.35
N GLN A 3 -5.96 -16.44 0.95
CA GLN A 3 -4.80 -16.72 1.81
C GLN A 3 -3.99 -17.93 1.32
N GLU A 4 -4.67 -18.99 0.92
CA GLU A 4 -4.05 -20.22 0.40
C GLU A 4 -3.18 -19.97 -0.84
N GLU A 5 -3.58 -19.04 -1.70
CA GLU A 5 -2.81 -18.71 -2.90
C GLU A 5 -1.51 -17.94 -2.57
N VAL A 6 -1.50 -17.19 -1.47
CA VAL A 6 -0.30 -16.47 -1.01
C VAL A 6 0.74 -17.45 -0.48
N GLY A 7 0.32 -18.43 0.31
CA GLY A 7 1.20 -19.51 0.78
C GLY A 7 1.78 -20.32 -0.38
N ASN A 8 0.93 -20.74 -1.33
CA ASN A 8 1.38 -21.49 -2.52
C ASN A 8 2.36 -20.70 -3.39
N LEU A 9 2.13 -19.40 -3.58
CA LEU A 9 3.07 -18.53 -4.28
C LEU A 9 4.41 -18.45 -3.56
N TRP A 10 4.39 -18.34 -2.23
CA TRP A 10 5.60 -18.24 -1.42
C TRP A 10 6.44 -19.50 -1.53
N VAL A 11 5.82 -20.68 -1.53
CA VAL A 11 6.52 -21.96 -1.78
C VAL A 11 7.19 -21.97 -3.16
N ASN A 12 6.50 -21.53 -4.21
CA ASN A 12 7.08 -21.47 -5.56
C ASN A 12 8.31 -20.54 -5.60
N VAL A 13 8.31 -19.43 -4.86
CA VAL A 13 9.46 -18.53 -4.74
C VAL A 13 10.63 -19.22 -4.02
N MET A 14 10.37 -19.98 -2.97
CA MET A 14 11.44 -20.74 -2.31
C MET A 14 12.06 -21.78 -3.25
N ASP A 15 11.24 -22.50 -4.01
CA ASP A 15 11.68 -23.53 -4.94
C ASP A 15 12.55 -22.95 -6.08
N GLU A 16 12.23 -21.76 -6.58
CA GLU A 16 12.98 -21.08 -7.63
C GLU A 16 14.41 -20.69 -7.17
N PHE A 17 14.58 -20.38 -5.89
CA PHE A 17 15.83 -19.84 -5.34
C PHE A 17 16.51 -20.76 -4.31
N GLN A 18 16.11 -22.03 -4.26
CA GLN A 18 16.59 -23.07 -3.32
C GLN A 18 18.12 -23.25 -3.26
N ASN A 19 18.85 -22.83 -4.30
CA ASN A 19 20.31 -23.00 -4.39
C ASN A 19 21.11 -21.92 -3.62
N ILE A 20 20.45 -21.00 -2.93
CA ILE A 20 21.10 -19.91 -2.18
C ILE A 20 21.04 -20.24 -0.69
N GLU A 21 22.04 -20.96 -0.17
CA GLU A 21 22.08 -21.42 1.22
C GLU A 21 21.92 -20.30 2.26
N ARG A 22 22.34 -19.07 1.92
CA ARG A 22 22.19 -17.87 2.77
C ARG A 22 20.78 -17.32 2.87
N ILE A 23 19.84 -17.75 2.02
CA ILE A 23 18.48 -17.22 1.98
C ILE A 23 17.51 -18.01 2.88
N ASN A 24 17.90 -19.20 3.36
CA ASN A 24 17.06 -20.05 4.20
C ASN A 24 16.62 -19.33 5.50
N GLN A 25 17.53 -18.60 6.15
CA GLN A 25 17.18 -17.78 7.33
C GLN A 25 16.16 -16.69 7.00
N PHE A 26 16.21 -16.13 5.79
CA PHE A 26 15.24 -15.16 5.33
C PHE A 26 13.88 -15.84 5.06
N TYR A 27 13.89 -17.04 4.48
CA TYR A 27 12.66 -17.82 4.30
C TYR A 27 11.99 -18.15 5.63
N ASP A 28 12.73 -18.72 6.59
CA ASP A 28 12.23 -19.05 7.92
C ASP A 28 11.63 -17.80 8.61
N TYR A 29 12.32 -16.67 8.50
CA TYR A 29 11.85 -15.40 9.04
C TYR A 29 10.54 -14.96 8.38
N VAL A 30 10.47 -14.90 7.04
CA VAL A 30 9.27 -14.43 6.34
C VAL A 30 8.09 -15.38 6.59
N THR A 31 8.33 -16.68 6.55
CA THR A 31 7.30 -17.71 6.76
C THR A 31 6.68 -17.60 8.15
N SER A 32 7.51 -17.64 9.20
CA SER A 32 7.05 -17.55 10.60
C SER A 32 6.50 -16.17 10.99
N THR A 33 6.90 -15.11 10.28
CA THR A 33 6.44 -13.76 10.61
C THR A 33 5.15 -13.41 9.88
N TRP A 34 4.94 -13.89 8.65
CA TRP A 34 3.90 -13.37 7.76
C TRP A 34 3.03 -14.40 7.03
N ILE A 35 3.49 -15.64 6.82
CA ILE A 35 2.85 -16.59 5.89
C ILE A 35 2.16 -17.76 6.60
N ASP A 36 2.79 -18.35 7.62
CA ASP A 36 2.23 -19.50 8.35
C ASP A 36 0.88 -19.17 9.00
N ASP A 37 0.08 -20.20 9.24
CA ASP A 37 -1.21 -20.07 9.94
C ASP A 37 -1.03 -19.53 11.37
N ASP A 38 0.09 -19.85 12.00
CA ASP A 38 0.54 -19.40 13.32
C ASP A 38 1.57 -18.25 13.24
N ALA A 39 1.62 -17.55 12.11
CA ALA A 39 2.51 -16.41 11.92
C ALA A 39 2.24 -15.25 12.90
N LEU A 40 3.31 -14.57 13.32
CA LEU A 40 3.24 -13.39 14.21
C LEU A 40 2.31 -12.30 13.69
N PHE A 41 2.32 -12.07 12.37
CA PHE A 41 1.45 -11.13 11.68
C PHE A 41 0.66 -11.85 10.60
N HIS A 42 -0.25 -12.71 11.05
CA HIS A 42 -1.18 -13.45 10.21
C HIS A 42 -1.82 -12.55 9.13
N ILE A 43 -2.03 -13.12 7.93
CA ILE A 43 -2.49 -12.41 6.73
C ILE A 43 -3.79 -11.62 6.98
N SER A 44 -4.67 -12.10 7.87
CA SER A 44 -5.89 -11.39 8.28
C SER A 44 -5.66 -10.02 8.91
N LEU A 45 -4.46 -9.76 9.45
CA LEU A 45 -4.06 -8.48 10.04
C LEU A 45 -3.52 -7.49 9.01
N TRP A 46 -3.31 -7.90 7.76
CA TRP A 46 -2.74 -7.01 6.77
C TRP A 46 -3.77 -5.97 6.36
N ASN A 47 -3.36 -4.70 6.36
CA ASN A 47 -4.23 -3.55 6.07
C ASN A 47 -4.96 -3.63 4.72
N TYR A 48 -4.46 -4.45 3.78
CA TYR A 48 -5.04 -4.63 2.45
C TYR A 48 -5.66 -6.02 2.23
N PHE A 49 -5.60 -6.92 3.22
CA PHE A 49 -6.20 -8.23 3.09
C PHE A 49 -7.72 -8.09 3.06
N ASN A 50 -8.33 -8.60 1.97
CA ASN A 50 -9.77 -8.52 1.70
C ASN A 50 -10.34 -7.08 1.63
N PHE A 51 -9.50 -6.05 1.45
CA PHE A 51 -9.92 -4.65 1.39
C PHE A 51 -9.79 -4.10 -0.04
N LYS A 52 -10.93 -3.89 -0.73
CA LYS A 52 -10.99 -3.32 -2.08
C LYS A 52 -10.88 -1.79 -2.09
N SER A 53 -9.85 -1.23 -1.47
CA SER A 53 -9.62 0.22 -1.52
C SER A 53 -8.16 0.52 -1.74
N LEU A 54 -7.88 1.15 -2.89
CA LEU A 54 -6.56 1.60 -3.36
C LEU A 54 -6.01 2.80 -2.56
N ARG A 55 -6.49 3.02 -1.34
CA ARG A 55 -5.95 4.01 -0.41
C ARG A 55 -4.90 3.34 0.45
N THR A 56 -3.64 3.58 0.13
CA THR A 56 -2.55 3.39 1.08
C THR A 56 -2.61 4.46 2.18
N ASN A 57 -1.81 4.30 3.23
CA ASN A 57 -1.58 5.32 4.27
C ASN A 57 -0.99 6.64 3.73
N ASN A 58 -0.86 6.83 2.40
CA ASN A 58 -0.21 7.96 1.74
C ASN A 58 -0.72 9.32 2.24
N ASN A 59 -1.97 9.42 2.66
CA ASN A 59 -2.49 10.67 3.23
C ASN A 59 -1.83 11.02 4.59
N LEU A 60 -1.52 10.02 5.41
CA LEU A 60 -0.76 10.20 6.65
C LEU A 60 0.70 10.55 6.35
N GLU A 61 1.32 9.85 5.41
CA GLU A 61 2.70 10.13 4.98
C GLU A 61 2.83 11.54 4.40
N ASP A 62 1.93 11.92 3.49
CA ASP A 62 1.86 13.26 2.91
C ASP A 62 1.62 14.32 4.00
N ARG A 63 0.78 14.02 5.00
CA ARG A 63 0.54 14.91 6.14
C ARG A 63 1.79 15.07 7.00
N HIS A 64 2.48 13.98 7.33
CA HIS A 64 3.72 14.00 8.08
C HIS A 64 4.81 14.77 7.32
N TYR A 65 4.91 14.56 6.01
CA TYR A 65 5.83 15.29 5.15
C TYR A 65 5.56 16.80 5.17
N ARG A 66 4.30 17.22 4.98
CA ARG A 66 3.92 18.64 5.05
C ARG A 66 4.21 19.25 6.42
N LEU A 67 3.84 18.54 7.50
CA LEU A 67 4.10 19.00 8.86
C LEU A 67 5.60 19.17 9.11
N ASN A 68 6.42 18.22 8.68
CA ASN A 68 7.88 18.33 8.76
C ASN A 68 8.41 19.51 7.95
N ASN A 69 7.85 19.76 6.77
CA ASN A 69 8.24 20.88 5.91
C ASN A 69 7.89 22.23 6.56
N ASP A 70 6.70 22.36 7.16
CA ASP A 70 6.28 23.55 7.92
C ASP A 70 7.17 23.79 9.16
N LEU A 71 7.74 22.71 9.71
CA LEU A 71 8.70 22.75 10.81
C LEU A 71 10.15 22.89 10.34
N ASN A 72 10.42 23.04 9.04
CA ASN A 72 11.76 23.04 8.45
C ASN A 72 12.63 21.85 8.87
N HIS A 73 12.02 20.67 9.05
CA HIS A 73 12.68 19.44 9.49
C HIS A 73 13.39 19.53 10.85
N ILE A 74 12.97 20.46 11.72
CA ILE A 74 13.53 20.60 13.07
C ILE A 74 12.95 19.50 13.98
N ASN A 75 13.83 18.75 14.65
CA ASN A 75 13.43 17.64 15.54
C ASN A 75 12.73 18.11 16.83
N HIS A 76 13.03 19.32 17.30
CA HIS A 76 12.46 19.92 18.51
C HIS A 76 12.10 21.39 18.28
N PRO A 77 11.03 21.66 17.50
CA PRO A 77 10.59 23.02 17.24
C PRO A 77 10.16 23.70 18.53
N HIS A 78 10.38 25.01 18.62
CA HIS A 78 9.81 25.82 19.70
C HIS A 78 8.28 25.66 19.69
N PHE A 79 7.65 25.62 20.87
CA PHE A 79 6.21 25.33 21.00
C PHE A 79 5.33 26.19 20.08
N TYR A 80 5.58 27.51 19.99
CA TYR A 80 4.84 28.40 19.08
C TYR A 80 5.01 28.07 17.60
N VAL A 81 6.17 27.56 17.17
CA VAL A 81 6.42 27.12 15.79
C VAL A 81 5.60 25.85 15.52
N PHE A 82 5.57 24.94 16.49
CA PHE A 82 4.76 23.72 16.40
C PHE A 82 3.26 24.02 16.30
N ILE A 83 2.74 24.92 17.14
CA ILE A 83 1.33 25.35 17.08
C ILE A 83 1.00 25.96 15.72
N ARG A 84 1.87 26.80 15.16
CA ARG A 84 1.67 27.40 13.84
C ARG A 84 1.61 26.34 12.73
N ALA A 85 2.50 25.35 12.78
CA ALA A 85 2.49 24.25 11.81
C ALA A 85 1.19 23.43 11.88
N ILE A 86 0.66 23.18 13.08
CA ILE A 86 -0.64 22.51 13.25
C ILE A 86 -1.79 23.35 12.68
N GLN A 87 -1.79 24.67 12.93
CA GLN A 87 -2.81 25.57 12.39
C GLN A 87 -2.79 25.60 10.86
N ASN A 88 -1.61 25.58 10.25
CA ASN A 88 -1.43 25.50 8.81
C ASN A 88 -1.95 24.18 8.22
N ASP A 89 -1.61 23.04 8.85
CA ASP A 89 -2.13 21.71 8.44
C ASP A 89 -3.67 21.68 8.52
N TYR A 90 -4.25 22.25 9.58
CA TYR A 90 -5.71 22.36 9.70
C TYR A 90 -6.31 23.24 8.60
N ALA A 91 -5.75 24.43 8.35
CA ALA A 91 -6.23 25.34 7.31
C ALA A 91 -6.18 24.68 5.91
N HIS A 92 -5.14 23.90 5.63
CA HIS A 92 -5.00 23.16 4.38
C HIS A 92 -6.12 22.14 4.17
N ASN A 93 -6.51 21.44 5.23
CA ASN A 93 -7.54 20.41 5.17
C ASN A 93 -8.97 20.98 5.29
N ALA A 94 -9.14 22.14 5.94
CA ALA A 94 -10.43 22.75 6.21
C ALA A 94 -11.22 23.04 4.92
N ALA A 95 -10.58 23.54 3.86
CA ALA A 95 -11.27 23.82 2.59
C ALA A 95 -11.79 22.53 1.92
N THR A 96 -11.02 21.44 1.99
CA THR A 96 -11.42 20.13 1.47
C THR A 96 -12.55 19.52 2.30
N LEU A 97 -12.46 19.64 3.63
CA LEU A 97 -13.49 19.17 4.55
C LEU A 97 -14.81 19.94 4.37
N SER A 98 -14.76 21.28 4.33
CA SER A 98 -15.94 22.12 4.11
C SER A 98 -16.62 21.83 2.78
N ARG A 99 -15.83 21.61 1.70
CA ARG A 99 -16.38 21.17 0.42
C ARG A 99 -17.08 19.82 0.54
N HIS A 100 -16.41 18.84 1.15
CA HIS A 100 -16.99 17.52 1.35
C HIS A 100 -18.29 17.55 2.17
N LEU A 101 -18.35 18.38 3.22
CA LEU A 101 -19.56 18.56 4.03
C LEU A 101 -20.70 19.24 3.25
N ALA A 102 -20.38 20.21 2.38
CA ALA A 102 -21.38 20.96 1.62
C ALA A 102 -21.93 20.20 0.41
N THR A 103 -21.08 19.47 -0.33
CA THR A 103 -21.46 18.82 -1.59
C THR A 103 -21.43 17.31 -1.55
N GLY A 104 -20.94 16.69 -0.46
CA GLY A 104 -20.71 15.24 -0.37
C GLY A 104 -19.59 14.73 -1.28
N THR A 105 -18.87 15.62 -1.98
CA THR A 105 -17.91 15.25 -3.02
C THR A 105 -16.49 15.63 -2.65
N LEU A 106 -15.57 14.68 -2.85
CA LEU A 106 -14.13 14.92 -2.72
C LEU A 106 -13.58 15.63 -3.96
N PRO A 107 -12.48 16.39 -3.82
CA PRO A 107 -11.80 16.99 -4.97
C PRO A 107 -11.42 15.92 -6.01
N PRO A 108 -11.50 16.27 -7.31
CA PRO A 108 -11.21 15.33 -8.39
C PRO A 108 -9.76 14.89 -8.31
N ARG A 109 -9.55 13.56 -8.35
CA ARG A 109 -8.20 12.97 -8.39
C ARG A 109 -7.57 13.18 -9.76
N LYS A 110 -6.23 13.27 -9.83
CA LYS A 110 -5.53 13.34 -11.11
C LYS A 110 -5.90 12.11 -11.96
N LYS A 111 -6.24 12.34 -13.23
CA LYS A 111 -6.68 11.28 -14.18
C LYS A 111 -5.70 10.11 -14.25
N LEU A 112 -4.39 10.37 -14.15
CA LEU A 112 -3.36 9.33 -14.12
C LEU A 112 -3.63 8.27 -13.03
N TYR A 113 -3.87 8.70 -11.79
CA TYR A 113 -4.13 7.78 -10.68
C TYR A 113 -5.48 7.09 -10.82
N VAL A 114 -6.51 7.80 -11.28
CA VAL A 114 -7.82 7.19 -11.56
C VAL A 114 -7.70 6.07 -12.59
N ASN A 115 -6.99 6.33 -13.70
CA ASN A 115 -6.80 5.35 -14.77
C ASN A 115 -5.95 4.17 -14.31
N ARG A 116 -4.85 4.41 -13.57
CA ARG A 116 -4.01 3.34 -13.03
C ARG A 116 -4.80 2.46 -12.06
N ASN A 117 -5.59 3.08 -11.19
CA ASN A 117 -6.47 2.40 -10.25
C ASN A 117 -7.53 1.55 -10.95
N ALA A 118 -8.20 2.10 -11.96
CA ALA A 118 -9.17 1.36 -12.76
C ALA A 118 -8.55 0.15 -13.47
N ARG A 119 -7.31 0.29 -13.98
CA ARG A 119 -6.58 -0.81 -14.60
C ARG A 119 -6.20 -1.90 -13.59
N LEU A 120 -5.80 -1.54 -12.37
CA LEU A 120 -5.52 -2.52 -11.31
C LEU A 120 -6.77 -3.30 -10.93
N LEU A 121 -7.90 -2.61 -10.71
CA LEU A 121 -9.18 -3.25 -10.39
C LEU A 121 -9.63 -4.18 -11.52
N ASN A 122 -9.48 -3.76 -12.78
CA ASN A 122 -9.82 -4.62 -13.91
C ASN A 122 -8.96 -5.89 -13.98
N LEU A 123 -7.66 -5.80 -13.64
CA LEU A 123 -6.80 -6.98 -13.56
C LEU A 123 -7.24 -7.92 -12.43
N GLU A 124 -7.59 -7.37 -11.27
CA GLU A 124 -8.10 -8.14 -10.14
C GLU A 124 -9.42 -8.84 -10.48
N ASP A 125 -10.38 -8.13 -11.10
CA ASP A 125 -11.66 -8.69 -11.51
C ASP A 125 -11.47 -9.83 -12.53
N ARG A 126 -10.54 -9.67 -13.49
CA ARG A 126 -10.21 -10.71 -14.48
C ARG A 126 -9.52 -11.92 -13.85
N TYR A 127 -8.71 -11.70 -12.83
CA TYR A 127 -8.08 -12.77 -12.06
C TYR A 127 -9.14 -13.56 -11.26
N GLN A 128 -10.02 -12.86 -10.54
CA GLN A 128 -11.13 -13.47 -9.80
C GLN A 128 -12.11 -14.20 -10.74
N ALA A 129 -12.32 -13.71 -11.96
CA ALA A 129 -13.11 -14.39 -12.99
C ALA A 129 -12.36 -15.56 -13.68
N HIS A 130 -11.18 -15.96 -13.18
CA HIS A 130 -10.35 -17.05 -13.71
C HIS A 130 -9.99 -16.88 -15.20
N THR A 131 -10.01 -15.64 -15.69
CA THR A 131 -9.65 -15.29 -17.08
C THR A 131 -8.14 -15.05 -17.23
N LEU A 132 -7.44 -14.87 -16.10
CA LEU A 132 -6.00 -14.72 -16.01
C LEU A 132 -5.45 -15.76 -15.05
N THR A 133 -4.31 -16.36 -15.39
CA THR A 133 -3.54 -17.14 -14.42
C THR A 133 -2.87 -16.20 -13.42
N LEU A 134 -2.43 -16.75 -12.28
CA LEU A 134 -1.75 -15.97 -11.26
C LEU A 134 -0.44 -15.33 -11.78
N GLU A 135 0.33 -16.07 -12.57
CA GLU A 135 1.57 -15.58 -13.20
C GLU A 135 1.30 -14.42 -14.16
N GLU A 136 0.27 -14.53 -15.00
CA GLU A 136 -0.10 -13.45 -15.92
C GLU A 136 -0.61 -12.22 -15.19
N TYR A 137 -1.35 -12.41 -14.10
CA TYR A 137 -1.80 -11.33 -13.24
C TYR A 137 -0.61 -10.58 -12.64
N PHE A 138 0.35 -11.29 -12.03
CA PHE A 138 1.55 -10.68 -11.47
C PHE A 138 2.40 -9.95 -12.51
N ASP A 139 2.63 -10.55 -13.69
CA ASP A 139 3.39 -9.90 -14.75
C ASP A 139 2.72 -8.59 -15.21
N LYS A 140 1.39 -8.59 -15.39
CA LYS A 140 0.62 -7.41 -15.80
C LYS A 140 0.61 -6.33 -14.72
N VAL A 141 0.51 -6.70 -13.44
CA VAL A 141 0.58 -5.77 -12.30
C VAL A 141 1.98 -5.18 -12.18
N SER A 142 3.05 -5.99 -12.26
CA SER A 142 4.44 -5.53 -12.19
C SER A 142 4.75 -4.46 -13.25
N ARG A 143 4.32 -4.70 -14.50
CA ARG A 143 4.46 -3.73 -15.60
C ARG A 143 3.67 -2.44 -15.36
N LEU A 144 2.51 -2.52 -14.72
CA LEU A 144 1.65 -1.37 -14.45
C LEU A 144 2.18 -0.50 -13.30
N VAL A 145 2.79 -1.11 -12.29
CA VAL A 145 3.38 -0.43 -11.13
C VAL A 145 4.81 0.06 -11.42
N GLY A 146 5.47 -0.49 -12.44
CA GLY A 146 6.82 -0.11 -12.84
C GLY A 146 7.92 -0.80 -12.02
N VAL A 147 7.58 -1.92 -11.38
CA VAL A 147 8.58 -2.78 -10.73
C VAL A 147 9.28 -3.57 -11.84
N LYS A 148 10.60 -3.39 -11.98
CA LYS A 148 11.41 -4.23 -12.86
C LYS A 148 11.40 -5.65 -12.30
N LYS A 149 11.12 -6.65 -13.16
CA LYS A 149 11.38 -8.06 -12.83
C LYS A 149 12.87 -8.22 -12.51
N PHE A 150 13.14 -8.90 -11.39
CA PHE A 150 14.49 -9.33 -11.02
C PHE A 150 14.99 -10.39 -12.00
#